data_AF-A0A5J4RYP1-F1
#
_entry.id   AF-A0A5J4RYP1-F1
#
_cell.length_a   1.000
_cell.length_b   1.000
_cell.length_c   1.000
_cell.angle_alpha   90.00
_cell.angle_beta   90.00
_cell.angle_gamma   90.00
#
_symmetry.space_group_name_H-M   'P 1'
#
loop_
_entity.id
_entity.type
_entity.pdbx_description
1 polymer ?
#
loop_
_entity_poly.entity_id
_entity_poly.type
_entity_poly.pdbx_seq_one_letter_code
_entity_poly.pdbx_strand_id
1 'polypeptide(L)' 'LITRLIKRGQDSGRTDDNEETIKKRLSVYHLQTAPLIDWYKKESKYRHIQGNGNMDEITAEIVSNIPMPPKG' A
#
# COMPACT_ATOMS: atom_id res chain seq x y z
N LEU A 1 1.54 -9.25 5.80
CA LEU A 1 0.99 -7.94 6.26
C LEU A 1 0.57 -7.95 7.72
N ILE A 2 -0.35 -8.83 8.14
CA ILE A 2 -0.87 -8.89 9.53
C ILE A 2 0.28 -8.98 10.55
N THR A 3 1.21 -9.93 10.37
CA THR A 3 2.40 -10.09 11.22
C THR A 3 3.21 -8.80 11.38
N ARG A 4 3.37 -8.04 10.30
CA ARG A 4 4.10 -6.75 10.31
C ARG A 4 3.37 -5.71 11.17
N LEU A 5 2.05 -5.64 11.06
CA LEU A 5 1.26 -4.67 11.83
C LEU A 5 1.25 -5.03 13.31
N ILE A 6 1.06 -6.30 13.67
CA ILE A 6 1.13 -6.76 15.07
C ILE A 6 2.49 -6.41 15.68
N LYS A 7 3.60 -6.71 14.99
CA LYS A 7 4.94 -6.36 15.46
C LYS A 7 5.10 -4.85 15.65
N ARG A 8 4.59 -4.03 14.72
CA ARG A 8 4.62 -2.57 14.87
C ARG A 8 3.82 -2.10 16.10
N GLY A 9 2.67 -2.70 16.39
CA GLY A 9 1.89 -2.42 17.60
C GLY A 9 2.69 -2.67 18.88
N GLN A 10 3.43 -3.77 18.93
CA GLN A 10 4.32 -4.12 20.04
C GLN A 10 5.49 -3.13 20.17
N ASP A 11 6.15 -2.80 19.07
CA ASP A 11 7.37 -1.98 19.07
C ASP A 11 7.06 -0.48 19.30
N SER A 12 5.92 0.02 18.82
CA SER A 12 5.60 1.46 18.81
C SER A 12 4.46 1.87 19.75
N GLY A 13 3.83 0.93 20.46
CA GLY A 13 2.67 1.20 21.31
C GLY A 13 1.39 1.60 20.55
N ARG A 14 1.32 1.33 19.24
CA ARG A 14 0.13 1.62 18.43
C ARG A 14 -1.00 0.66 18.78
N THR A 15 -2.00 1.15 19.50
CA THR A 15 -3.11 0.34 20.02
C THR A 15 -4.04 -0.20 18.92
N ASP A 16 -4.10 0.45 17.75
CA ASP A 16 -4.92 0.04 16.61
C ASP A 16 -4.30 -1.10 15.77
N ASP A 17 -3.05 -1.46 16.04
CA ASP A 17 -2.35 -2.57 15.39
C ASP A 17 -2.60 -3.91 16.11
N ASN A 18 -3.87 -4.19 16.44
CA ASN A 18 -4.35 -5.45 17.01
C ASN A 18 -5.13 -6.27 15.97
N GLU A 19 -5.27 -7.58 16.21
CA GLU A 19 -5.84 -8.52 15.23
C GLU A 19 -7.26 -8.13 14.77
N GLU A 20 -8.14 -7.78 15.71
CA GLU A 20 -9.52 -7.40 15.43
C GLU A 20 -9.58 -6.17 14.51
N THR A 21 -8.82 -5.14 14.86
CA THR A 21 -8.78 -3.88 14.12
C THR A 21 -8.15 -4.06 12.74
N ILE A 22 -7.08 -4.86 12.64
CA ILE A 22 -6.42 -5.17 11.36
C ILE A 22 -7.40 -5.91 10.43
N LYS A 23 -8.12 -6.93 10.92
CA LYS A 23 -9.12 -7.66 10.12
C LYS A 23 -10.22 -6.73 9.61
N LYS A 24 -10.74 -5.85 10.47
CA LYS A 24 -11.75 -4.86 10.10
C LYS A 24 -11.24 -3.91 9.01
N ARG A 25 -10.00 -3.40 9.14
CA ARG A 25 -9.37 -2.53 8.14
C ARG A 25 -9.18 -3.22 6.79
N LEU A 26 -8.77 -4.49 6.78
CA LEU A 26 -8.63 -5.26 5.54
C LEU A 26 -9.99 -5.48 4.86
N SER A 27 -11.04 -5.79 5.63
CA SER A 27 -12.40 -5.91 5.09
C SER A 27 -12.86 -4.61 4.41
N VAL A 28 -12.70 -3.47 5.09
CA VAL A 28 -13.03 -2.14 4.52
C VAL A 28 -12.21 -1.85 3.27
N TYR A 29 -10.90 -2.14 3.27
CA TYR A 29 -10.04 -1.98 2.10
C TYR A 29 -10.59 -2.78 0.90
N HIS A 30 -10.93 -4.05 1.09
CA HIS A 30 -11.44 -4.90 0.00
C HIS A 30 -12.80 -4.43 -0.52
N LEU A 31 -13.69 -3.95 0.36
CA LEU A 31 -15.03 -3.53 -0.01
C LEU A 31 -15.06 -2.13 -0.65
N GLN A 32 -14.21 -1.20 -0.20
CA GLN A 32 -14.34 0.22 -0.53
C GLN A 32 -13.14 0.79 -1.27
N THR A 33 -11.93 0.30 -1.00
CA THR A 33 -10.69 0.88 -1.56
C THR A 33 -10.19 0.11 -2.78
N ALA A 34 -10.17 -1.22 -2.72
CA ALA A 34 -9.69 -2.07 -3.82
C ALA A 34 -10.43 -1.83 -5.15
N PRO A 35 -11.76 -1.61 -5.19
CA PRO A 35 -12.46 -1.30 -6.44
C PRO A 35 -11.99 -0.01 -7.13
N LEU A 36 -11.41 0.95 -6.38
CA LEU A 36 -10.87 2.18 -6.96
C LEU A 36 -9.68 1.92 -7.88
N ILE A 37 -8.98 0.79 -7.72
CA ILE A 37 -7.88 0.39 -8.62
C ILE A 37 -8.38 0.34 -10.07
N ASP A 38 -9.54 -0.26 -10.31
CA ASP A 38 -10.09 -0.39 -11.66
C ASP A 38 -10.56 0.96 -12.22
N TRP A 39 -11.00 1.87 -11.36
CA TRP A 39 -11.29 3.25 -11.75
C TRP A 39 -10.03 3.98 -12.22
N TYR A 40 -8.93 3.95 -11.44
CA TYR A 40 -7.68 4.60 -11.81
C TYR A 40 -6.98 3.95 -13.02
N LYS A 41 -7.17 2.64 -13.24
CA LYS A 41 -6.73 1.96 -14.48
C LYS A 41 -7.40 2.56 -15.71
N LYS A 42 -8.73 2.78 -15.67
CA LYS A 42 -9.49 3.39 -16.78
C LYS A 42 -9.01 4.81 -17.09
N GLU A 43 -8.62 5.55 -16.05
CA GLU A 43 -8.07 6.90 -16.17
C GLU A 43 -6.61 6.96 -16.63
N SER A 44 -5.96 5.82 -16.91
CA SER A 44 -4.51 5.74 -17.20
C SER A 44 -3.63 6.38 -16.10
N LYS A 45 -4.14 6.44 -14.87
CA LYS A 45 -3.49 7.02 -13.69
C LYS A 45 -2.98 5.97 -12.69
N TYR A 46 -3.16 4.69 -12.99
CA TYR A 46 -2.72 3.58 -12.15
C TYR A 46 -1.37 3.03 -12.61
N ARG A 47 -0.44 2.87 -11.66
CA ARG A 47 0.82 2.13 -11.83
C ARG A 47 0.96 1.15 -10.68
N HIS A 48 1.05 -0.13 -10.99
CA HIS A 48 1.20 -1.20 -10.00
C HIS A 48 2.67 -1.35 -9.62
N ILE A 49 2.94 -1.53 -8.33
CA ILE A 49 4.28 -1.77 -7.76
C ILE A 49 4.17 -2.95 -6.80
N GLN A 50 5.10 -3.91 -6.85
CA GLN A 50 5.11 -5.03 -5.91
C GLN A 50 5.56 -4.55 -4.53
N GLY A 51 4.69 -4.72 -3.52
CA GLY A 51 4.97 -4.26 -2.15
C GLY A 51 5.72 -5.27 -1.27
N ASN A 52 6.13 -6.40 -1.84
CA ASN A 52 6.86 -7.49 -1.20
C ASN A 52 8.26 -7.61 -1.80
N GLY A 53 9.28 -7.75 -0.96
CA GLY A 53 10.66 -7.89 -1.41
C GLY A 53 11.62 -6.95 -0.69
N ASN A 54 12.77 -6.71 -1.30
CA ASN A 54 13.80 -5.83 -0.78
C ASN A 54 13.37 -4.35 -0.91
N MET A 55 13.68 -3.54 0.10
CA MET A 55 13.43 -2.10 0.11
C MET A 55 14.09 -1.39 -1.09
N ASP A 56 15.31 -1.76 -1.46
CA ASP A 56 16.04 -1.11 -2.55
C ASP A 56 15.38 -1.39 -3.92
N GLU A 57 14.93 -2.62 -4.13
CA GLU A 57 14.21 -3.04 -5.34
C GLU A 57 12.87 -2.32 -5.47
N ILE A 58 12.09 -2.28 -4.39
CA ILE A 58 10.80 -1.57 -4.34
C ILE A 58 11.01 -0.07 -4.60
N THR A 59 12.06 0.51 -4.01
CA THR A 59 12.39 1.94 -4.19
C THR A 59 12.76 2.25 -5.63
N ALA A 60 13.58 1.41 -6.26
CA ALA A 60 13.94 1.55 -7.67
C ALA A 60 12.71 1.44 -8.59
N GLU A 61 11.80 0.50 -8.31
CA GLU A 61 10.55 0.35 -9.06
C GLU A 61 9.66 1.59 -8.95
N ILE A 62 9.52 2.15 -7.74
CA ILE A 62 8.77 3.40 -7.50
C ILE A 62 9.36 4.55 -8.33
N VAL A 63 10.68 4.77 -8.23
CA VAL A 63 11.36 5.87 -8.92
C VAL A 63 11.19 5.75 -10.43
N SER A 64 11.31 4.55 -10.99
CA SER A 64 11.11 4.30 -12.42
C SER A 64 9.67 4.54 -12.90
N ASN A 65 8.69 4.54 -11.99
CA ASN A 65 7.27 4.69 -12.30
C ASN A 65 6.71 6.09 -11.98
N ILE A 66 7.52 7.00 -11.45
CA ILE A 66 7.09 8.39 -11.26
C ILE A 66 7.25 9.14 -12.59
N PRO A 67 6.17 9.72 -13.14
CA PRO A 67 6.28 10.53 -14.35
C PRO A 67 7.14 11.75 -14.04
N MET A 68 8.17 11.96 -14.85
CA MET A 68 8.98 13.16 -14.75
C MET A 68 8.09 14.38 -15.04
N PRO A 69 8.21 15.48 -14.27
CA PRO A 69 7.54 16.72 -14.62
C PRO A 69 7.97 17.14 -16.04
N PRO A 70 7.09 17.76 -16.83
CA PRO A 70 7.46 18.26 -18.14
C PRO A 70 8.66 19.18 -18.01
N LYS A 71 9.73 18.90 -18.77
CA LYS A 71 10.82 19.85 -18.95
C LYS A 71 10.22 21.03 -19.70
N GLY A 72 10.18 22.20 -19.04
CA GLY A 72 9.82 23.47 -19.66
C GLY A 72 10.75 23.84 -20.79
#